data_AF-A0A0Q7QDH9-F1
#
_entry.id   AF-A0A0Q7QDH9-F1
#
_cell.length_a   1.000
_cell.length_b   1.000
_cell.length_c   1.000
_cell.angle_alpha   90.00
_cell.angle_beta   90.00
_cell.angle_gamma   90.00
#
_symmetry.space_group_name_H-M   'P 1'
#
loop_
_entity.id
_entity.type
_entity.pdbx_description
1 polymer ?
#
loop_
_entity_poly.entity_id
_entity_poly.type
_entity_poly.pdbx_seq_one_letter_code
_entity_poly.pdbx_strand_id
1 'polypeptide(L)'
;MAAGAAHVDEATQQVQGHINTLRTEIETMLGGWGGGAATAFQNLHQNFEGQANRINSSLQSMQEALVSTRTTYAAQEEQESSNITNLSSQINEM
;
A
#
# COMPACT_ATOMS: atom_id res chain seq x y z
N MET A 1 15.53 -3.13 -0.16
CA MET A 1 14.56 -2.07 0.18
C MET A 1 13.81 -1.55 -1.04
N ALA A 2 14.51 -1.06 -2.08
CA ALA A 2 13.86 -0.62 -3.33
C ALA A 2 12.99 -1.70 -4.00
N ALA A 3 13.46 -2.95 -4.02
CA ALA A 3 12.68 -4.09 -4.52
C ALA A 3 11.41 -4.36 -3.67
N GLY A 4 11.48 -4.23 -2.34
CA GLY A 4 10.34 -4.47 -1.46
C GLY A 4 9.22 -3.44 -1.67
N ALA A 5 9.56 -2.17 -1.84
CA ALA A 5 8.60 -1.12 -2.19
C ALA A 5 7.94 -1.38 -3.56
N ALA A 6 8.72 -1.81 -4.56
CA ALA A 6 8.19 -2.16 -5.88
C ALA A 6 7.21 -3.35 -5.83
N HIS A 7 7.53 -4.39 -5.06
CA HIS A 7 6.63 -5.54 -4.88
C HIS A 7 5.33 -5.18 -4.17
N VAL A 8 5.36 -4.27 -3.18
CA VAL A 8 4.14 -3.82 -2.50
C VAL A 8 3.29 -2.94 -3.41
N ASP A 9 3.91 -2.10 -4.25
CA ASP A 9 3.17 -1.32 -5.25
C ASP A 9 2.50 -2.24 -6.28
N GLU A 10 3.22 -3.25 -6.78
CA GLU A 10 2.68 -4.25 -7.71
C GLU A 10 1.50 -5.03 -7.09
N ALA A 11 1.67 -5.53 -5.85
CA ALA A 11 0.61 -6.23 -5.12
C ALA A 11 -0.61 -5.32 -4.89
N THR A 12 -0.39 -4.03 -4.61
CA THR A 12 -1.46 -3.04 -4.44
C THR A 12 -2.28 -2.88 -5.73
N GLN A 13 -1.60 -2.76 -6.87
CA GLN A 13 -2.27 -2.65 -8.17
C GLN A 13 -3.08 -3.90 -8.50
N GLN A 14 -2.54 -5.10 -8.25
CA GLN A 14 -3.25 -6.36 -8.47
C GLN A 14 -4.51 -6.47 -7.59
N VAL A 15 -4.39 -6.18 -6.29
CA VAL A 15 -5.52 -6.22 -5.36
C VAL A 15 -6.60 -5.22 -5.75
N GLN A 16 -6.21 -4.00 -6.13
CA GLN A 16 -7.15 -2.99 -6.61
C GLN A 16 -7.89 -3.43 -7.89
N GLY A 17 -7.18 -4.12 -8.79
CA GLY A 17 -7.77 -4.75 -9.97
C GLY A 17 -8.84 -5.78 -9.61
N HIS A 18 -8.54 -6.69 -8.68
CA HIS A 18 -9.51 -7.69 -8.21
C HIS A 18 -10.74 -7.07 -7.54
N ILE A 19 -10.54 -6.03 -6.72
CA ILE A 19 -11.65 -5.28 -6.10
C ILE A 19 -12.57 -4.70 -7.19
N ASN A 20 -12.00 -4.09 -8.23
CA ASN A 20 -12.78 -3.49 -9.31
C ASN A 20 -13.56 -4.55 -10.12
N THR A 21 -12.94 -5.71 -10.39
CA THR A 21 -13.63 -6.83 -11.05
C THR A 21 -14.82 -7.30 -10.24
N LEU A 22 -14.61 -7.59 -8.95
CA LEU A 22 -15.68 -8.03 -8.06
C LEU A 22 -16.80 -6.99 -7.93
N ARG A 23 -16.45 -5.69 -7.86
CA ARG A 23 -17.45 -4.62 -7.87
C ARG A 23 -18.32 -4.66 -9.12
N THR A 24 -17.72 -4.81 -10.29
CA THR A 24 -18.43 -4.87 -11.58
C THR A 24 -19.35 -6.09 -11.65
N GLU A 25 -18.90 -7.25 -11.17
CA GLU A 25 -19.71 -8.47 -11.10
C GLU A 25 -20.91 -8.29 -10.18
N ILE A 26 -20.70 -7.68 -9.00
CA ILE A 26 -21.75 -7.35 -8.04
C ILE A 26 -22.77 -6.39 -8.68
N GLU A 27 -22.33 -5.29 -9.30
CA GLU A 27 -23.23 -4.36 -9.99
C GLU A 27 -24.03 -5.01 -11.12
N THR A 28 -23.41 -5.93 -11.87
CA THR A 28 -24.08 -6.67 -12.96
C THR A 28 -25.19 -7.57 -12.43
N MET A 29 -24.97 -8.27 -11.31
CA MET A 29 -26.00 -9.09 -10.68
C MET A 29 -27.20 -8.26 -10.19
N LEU A 30 -26.95 -7.02 -9.78
CA LEU A 30 -27.95 -6.06 -9.28
C LEU A 30 -29.02 -5.70 -10.32
N GLY A 31 -28.65 -5.69 -11.61
CA GLY A 31 -29.60 -5.42 -12.71
C GLY A 31 -30.66 -6.51 -12.91
N GLY A 32 -30.48 -7.71 -12.34
CA GLY A 32 -31.35 -8.86 -12.57
C GLY A 32 -32.26 -9.27 -11.40
N TRP A 33 -32.00 -8.80 -10.17
CA TRP A 33 -32.65 -9.33 -8.95
C TRP A 33 -33.60 -8.30 -8.32
N GLY A 34 -34.90 -8.41 -8.60
CA GLY A 34 -35.97 -7.62 -7.97
C GLY A 34 -36.66 -8.35 -6.81
N GLY A 35 -37.22 -7.62 -5.84
CA GLY A 35 -37.87 -8.18 -4.65
C GLY A 35 -36.88 -8.52 -3.53
N GLY A 36 -37.29 -9.20 -2.45
CA GLY A 36 -36.54 -9.36 -1.17
C GLY A 36 -35.07 -9.82 -1.24
N ALA A 37 -34.59 -10.29 -2.38
CA ALA A 37 -33.16 -10.50 -2.65
C ALA A 37 -32.34 -9.18 -2.71
N ALA A 38 -32.99 -8.04 -2.99
CA ALA A 38 -32.38 -6.71 -3.02
C ALA A 38 -31.79 -6.30 -1.66
N THR A 39 -32.43 -6.63 -0.54
CA THR A 39 -31.91 -6.29 0.80
C THR A 39 -30.66 -7.12 1.14
N ALA A 40 -30.68 -8.42 0.87
CA ALA A 40 -29.50 -9.27 1.06
C ALA A 40 -28.31 -8.80 0.20
N PHE A 41 -28.61 -8.35 -1.02
CA PHE A 41 -27.63 -7.80 -1.93
C PHE A 41 -27.05 -6.46 -1.47
N GLN A 42 -27.90 -5.52 -1.01
CA GLN A 42 -27.46 -4.26 -0.43
C GLN A 42 -26.50 -4.47 0.75
N ASN A 43 -26.81 -5.44 1.61
CA ASN A 43 -25.94 -5.82 2.73
C ASN A 43 -24.60 -6.38 2.24
N LEU A 44 -24.62 -7.27 1.24
CA LEU A 44 -23.40 -7.82 0.63
C LEU A 44 -22.54 -6.71 0.02
N HIS A 45 -23.13 -5.83 -0.80
CA HIS A 45 -22.43 -4.73 -1.44
C HIS A 45 -21.82 -3.78 -0.41
N GLN A 46 -22.58 -3.40 0.62
CA GLN A 46 -22.07 -2.50 1.67
C GLN A 46 -20.94 -3.16 2.47
N ASN A 47 -21.03 -4.46 2.75
CA ASN A 47 -19.95 -5.21 3.39
C ASN A 47 -18.71 -5.31 2.51
N PHE A 48 -18.89 -5.58 1.21
CA PHE A 48 -17.82 -5.63 0.22
C PHE A 48 -17.08 -4.29 0.14
N GLU A 49 -17.79 -3.17 -0.01
CA GLU A 49 -17.19 -1.83 -0.04
C GLU A 49 -16.44 -1.52 1.26
N GLY A 50 -16.97 -1.93 2.41
CA GLY A 50 -16.28 -1.79 3.70
C GLY A 50 -14.95 -2.58 3.74
N GLN A 51 -14.95 -3.81 3.24
CA GLN A 51 -13.74 -4.63 3.16
C GLN A 51 -12.73 -4.07 2.16
N ALA A 52 -13.17 -3.65 0.97
CA ALA A 52 -12.34 -3.04 -0.05
C ALA A 52 -11.63 -1.78 0.47
N ASN A 53 -12.36 -0.90 1.15
CA ASN A 53 -11.78 0.30 1.77
C ASN A 53 -10.72 -0.06 2.81
N ARG A 54 -10.98 -1.05 3.67
CA ARG A 54 -10.02 -1.49 4.69
C ARG A 54 -8.75 -2.05 4.09
N ILE A 55 -8.86 -2.84 3.01
CA ILE A 55 -7.73 -3.39 2.27
C ILE A 55 -6.90 -2.23 1.70
N ASN A 56 -7.55 -1.29 1.01
CA ASN A 56 -6.88 -0.14 0.41
C ASN A 56 -6.14 0.72 1.43
N SER A 57 -6.78 1.04 2.57
CA SER A 57 -6.12 1.79 3.64
C SER A 57 -4.92 1.05 4.22
N SER A 58 -5.00 -0.28 4.33
CA SER A 58 -3.88 -1.09 4.84
C SER A 58 -2.71 -1.10 3.87
N LEU A 59 -2.98 -1.25 2.57
CA LEU A 59 -1.96 -1.20 1.51
C LEU A 59 -1.26 0.17 1.45
N GLN A 60 -2.03 1.26 1.54
CA GLN A 60 -1.48 2.60 1.62
C GLN A 60 -0.57 2.78 2.85
N SER A 61 -1.02 2.31 4.02
CA SER A 61 -0.21 2.36 5.25
C SER A 61 1.11 1.58 5.11
N MET A 62 1.07 0.42 4.44
CA MET A 62 2.28 -0.37 4.15
C MET A 62 3.23 0.37 3.21
N GLN A 63 2.71 1.02 2.16
CA GLN A 63 3.50 1.83 1.24
C GLN A 63 4.18 2.99 1.97
N GLU A 64 3.45 3.72 2.80
CA GLU A 64 3.98 4.82 3.62
C GLU A 64 5.09 4.34 4.56
N ALA A 65 4.89 3.20 5.24
CA ALA A 65 5.89 2.61 6.11
C ALA A 65 7.18 2.23 5.34
N LEU A 66 7.06 1.68 4.13
CA LEU A 66 8.22 1.32 3.31
C LEU A 66 8.98 2.54 2.81
N VAL A 67 8.27 3.60 2.41
CA VAL A 67 8.89 4.88 2.03
C VAL A 67 9.60 5.50 3.23
N SER A 68 8.94 5.54 4.39
CA SER A 68 9.55 6.05 5.63
C SER A 68 10.79 5.27 6.01
N THR A 69 10.76 3.94 5.88
CA THR A 69 11.93 3.11 6.19
C THR A 69 13.07 3.44 5.21
N ARG A 70 12.79 3.56 3.91
CA ARG A 70 13.80 3.95 2.91
C ARG A 70 14.44 5.30 3.24
N THR A 71 13.64 6.31 3.59
CA THR A 71 14.15 7.65 3.91
C THR A 71 15.02 7.63 5.16
N THR A 72 14.64 6.87 6.19
CA THR A 72 15.42 6.75 7.42
C THR A 72 16.78 6.10 7.17
N TYR A 73 16.82 5.02 6.39
CA TYR A 73 18.09 4.35 6.05
C TYR A 73 19.01 5.25 5.22
N ALA A 74 18.46 5.97 4.23
CA ALA A 74 19.25 6.89 3.41
C ALA A 74 19.85 8.03 4.26
N ALA A 75 19.08 8.60 5.18
CA ALA A 75 19.55 9.63 6.10
C ALA A 75 20.64 9.10 7.06
N GLN A 76 20.51 7.86 7.54
CA GLN A 76 21.53 7.22 8.38
C GLN A 76 22.83 6.99 7.62
N GLU A 77 22.79 6.47 6.38
CA GLU A 77 23.98 6.29 5.54
C GLU A 77 24.71 7.61 5.28
N GLU A 78 23.98 8.68 4.96
CA GLU A 78 24.55 10.01 4.71
C GLU A 78 25.23 10.58 5.96
N GLN A 79 24.60 10.40 7.13
CA GLN A 79 25.17 10.82 8.41
C GLN A 79 26.43 10.01 8.77
N GLU A 80 26.43 8.69 8.57
CA GLU A 80 27.59 7.85 8.82
C GLU A 80 28.76 8.19 7.89
N SER A 81 28.48 8.36 6.58
CA SER A 81 29.48 8.76 5.59
C SER A 81 30.11 10.11 5.92
N SER A 82 29.29 11.09 6.34
CA SER A 82 29.77 12.41 6.76
C SER A 82 30.66 12.30 8.01
N ASN A 83 30.29 11.49 8.99
CA ASN A 83 31.08 11.28 10.20
C ASN A 83 32.44 10.62 9.89
N ILE A 84 32.46 9.60 9.04
CA ILE A 84 33.69 8.93 8.60
C ILE A 84 34.59 9.90 7.83
N THR A 85 34.01 10.73 6.96
CA THR A 85 34.76 11.74 6.20
C THR A 85 35.42 12.75 7.14
N ASN A 86 34.66 13.28 8.11
CA ASN A 86 35.18 14.20 9.12
C ASN A 86 36.29 13.56 9.96
N LEU A 87 36.13 12.30 10.37
CA LEU A 87 37.15 11.58 11.13
C LEU A 87 38.43 11.36 10.30
N SER A 88 38.27 10.99 9.03
CA SER A 88 39.39 10.78 8.11
C SER A 88 40.17 12.07 7.84
N SER A 89 39.47 13.19 7.70
CA SER A 89 40.08 14.52 7.60
C SER A 89 40.88 14.88 8.84
N GLN A 90 40.33 14.62 10.05
CA GLN A 90 41.05 14.88 11.30
C GLN A 90 42.30 14.01 11.48
N ILE A 91 42.26 12.75 11.05
CA ILE A 91 43.41 11.84 11.11
C ILE A 91 44.51 12.29 10.14
N ASN A 92 44.16 12.79 8.95
CA ASN A 92 45.14 13.28 7.98
C ASN A 92 45.78 14.63 8.35
N GLU A 93 45.21 15.38 9.30
CA GLU A 93 45.79 16.64 9.81
C GLU A 93 46.66 16.47 11.07
N MET A 94 46.78 15.25 11.61
CA MET A 94 47.72 14.89 12.69
C MET A 94 49.00 14.26 12.15
#